data_AF-A0A7K0VQP3-F1
#
_entry.id   AF-A0A7K0VQP3-F1
#
_cell.length_a   1.000
_cell.length_b   1.000
_cell.length_c   1.000
_cell.angle_alpha   90.00
_cell.angle_beta   90.00
_cell.angle_gamma   90.00
#
_symmetry.space_group_name_H-M   'P 1'
#
loop_
_entity.id
_entity.type
_entity.pdbx_description
1 polymer ?
#
loop_
_entity_poly.entity_id
_entity_poly.type
_entity_poly.pdbx_seq_one_letter_code
_entity_poly.pdbx_strand_id
1 'polypeptide(L)'
;MTQSHLQRLVAVMDQLRSPGGCLWDAEQTHETLIKFLLEESYEYIEAVETNDREAMLEELGDVLLQVYFHARIAQEHPTEPFSIEDVAEKVADKLIRRHPHVFGDVKVSSSDEVLENWEALKALEKGRTSAVDGVPLA
;
A
#
# COMPACT_ATOMS: atom_id res chain seq x y z
N MET A 1 -26.55 8.17 -2.37
CA MET A 1 -25.13 8.06 -1.95
C MET A 1 -24.36 7.60 -3.17
N THR A 2 -23.38 8.37 -3.63
CA THR A 2 -22.49 7.96 -4.72
C THR A 2 -21.71 6.72 -4.26
N GLN A 3 -21.69 5.68 -5.08
CA GLN A 3 -20.94 4.46 -4.81
C GLN A 3 -19.45 4.78 -4.75
N SER A 4 -18.74 4.30 -3.73
CA SER A 4 -17.29 4.49 -3.62
C SER A 4 -16.58 3.80 -4.79
N HIS A 5 -15.68 4.51 -5.47
CA HIS A 5 -14.88 3.93 -6.54
C HIS A 5 -13.93 2.84 -6.03
N LEU A 6 -13.48 2.94 -4.78
CA LEU A 6 -12.68 1.90 -4.13
C LEU A 6 -13.50 0.63 -3.89
N GLN A 7 -14.74 0.77 -3.41
CA GLN A 7 -15.65 -0.39 -3.27
C GLN A 7 -16.01 -1.01 -4.61
N ARG A 8 -16.14 -0.19 -5.67
CA ARG A 8 -16.30 -0.70 -7.04
C ARG A 8 -15.07 -1.51 -7.47
N LEU A 9 -13.86 -1.06 -7.14
CA LEU A 9 -12.63 -1.79 -7.45
C LEU A 9 -12.55 -3.13 -6.69
N VAL A 10 -12.96 -3.18 -5.42
CA VAL A 10 -13.10 -4.44 -4.66
C VAL A 10 -14.01 -5.40 -5.42
N ALA A 11 -15.21 -4.96 -5.79
CA ALA A 11 -16.18 -5.80 -6.48
C ALA A 11 -15.69 -6.30 -7.85
N VAL A 12 -14.95 -5.46 -8.58
CA VAL A 12 -14.32 -5.88 -9.85
C VAL A 12 -13.26 -6.96 -9.61
N MET A 13 -12.36 -6.75 -8.65
CA MET A 13 -11.30 -7.71 -8.33
C MET A 13 -11.87 -9.05 -7.83
N ASP A 14 -12.91 -9.00 -7.01
CA ASP A 14 -13.65 -10.18 -6.55
C ASP A 14 -14.22 -10.97 -7.73
N GLN A 15 -14.88 -10.28 -8.67
CA GLN A 15 -15.46 -10.93 -9.85
C GLN A 15 -14.39 -11.51 -10.78
N LEU A 16 -13.27 -10.82 -10.97
CA LEU A 16 -12.17 -11.27 -11.82
C LEU A 16 -11.54 -12.55 -11.29
N ARG A 17 -11.27 -12.64 -9.98
CA ARG A 17 -10.55 -13.78 -9.41
C ARG A 17 -11.46 -14.95 -8.98
N SER A 18 -12.75 -14.72 -8.75
CA SER A 18 -13.68 -15.77 -8.32
C SER A 18 -14.03 -16.74 -9.46
N PRO A 19 -14.54 -17.96 -9.16
CA PRO A 19 -14.98 -18.91 -10.18
C PRO A 19 -15.94 -18.28 -11.20
N GLY A 20 -15.68 -18.50 -12.49
CA GLY A 20 -16.41 -17.85 -13.60
C GLY A 20 -15.87 -16.48 -14.00
N GLY A 21 -14.84 -15.99 -13.32
CA GLY A 21 -14.06 -14.81 -13.69
C GLY A 21 -12.97 -15.10 -14.73
N CYS A 22 -11.89 -14.34 -14.66
CA CYS A 22 -10.76 -14.40 -15.58
C CYS A 22 -9.78 -15.51 -15.16
N LEU A 23 -9.41 -16.36 -16.11
CA LEU A 23 -8.49 -17.47 -15.87
C LEU A 23 -7.08 -16.99 -15.51
N TRP A 24 -6.62 -15.92 -16.17
CA TRP A 24 -5.31 -15.33 -15.89
C TRP A 24 -5.27 -14.74 -14.48
N ASP A 25 -6.35 -14.07 -14.04
CA ASP A 25 -6.38 -13.49 -12.70
C ASP A 25 -6.42 -14.56 -11.60
N ALA A 26 -7.11 -15.68 -11.86
CA ALA A 26 -7.20 -16.80 -10.94
C ALA A 26 -5.87 -17.56 -10.74
N GLU A 27 -5.01 -17.64 -11.77
CA GLU A 27 -3.72 -18.33 -11.66
C GLU A 27 -2.62 -17.50 -11.00
N GLN A 28 -2.83 -16.19 -10.78
CA GLN A 28 -1.81 -15.34 -10.16
C GLN A 28 -1.55 -15.68 -8.69
N THR A 29 -0.29 -15.51 -8.31
CA THR A 29 0.23 -15.65 -6.95
C THR A 29 0.90 -14.34 -6.53
N HIS A 30 1.31 -14.19 -5.28
CA HIS A 30 2.09 -13.02 -4.88
C HIS A 30 3.38 -12.92 -5.69
N GLU A 31 4.05 -14.05 -5.92
CA GLU A 31 5.34 -14.13 -6.60
C GLU A 31 5.24 -13.75 -8.08
N THR A 32 4.18 -14.18 -8.77
CA THR A 32 4.00 -13.85 -10.20
C THR A 32 3.67 -12.38 -10.43
N LEU A 33 3.14 -11.69 -9.41
CA LEU A 33 2.74 -10.28 -9.48
C LEU A 33 3.83 -9.27 -9.12
N ILE A 34 4.89 -9.68 -8.40
CA ILE A 34 5.96 -8.76 -7.96
C ILE A 34 6.57 -7.98 -9.12
N LYS A 35 6.74 -8.60 -10.29
CA LYS A 35 7.31 -7.93 -11.46
C LYS A 35 6.46 -6.75 -11.93
N PHE A 36 5.13 -6.89 -11.91
CA PHE A 36 4.21 -5.84 -12.35
C PHE A 36 4.25 -4.69 -11.34
N LEU A 37 4.19 -4.99 -10.04
CA LEU A 37 4.34 -3.94 -9.00
C LEU A 37 5.64 -3.14 -9.15
N LEU A 38 6.74 -3.79 -9.53
CA LEU A 38 8.00 -3.10 -9.79
C LEU A 38 7.92 -2.24 -11.06
N GLU A 39 7.39 -2.79 -12.15
CA GLU A 39 7.18 -2.09 -13.42
C GLU A 39 6.33 -0.83 -13.21
N GLU A 40 5.12 -0.95 -12.65
CA GLU A 40 4.22 0.21 -12.41
C GLU A 40 4.86 1.27 -11.49
N SER A 41 5.70 0.84 -10.54
CA SER A 41 6.42 1.77 -9.66
C SER A 41 7.45 2.59 -10.44
N TYR A 42 8.12 2.00 -11.42
CA TYR A 42 9.07 2.71 -12.29
C TYR A 42 8.34 3.59 -13.31
N GLU A 43 7.22 3.13 -13.86
CA GLU A 43 6.40 3.93 -14.78
C GLU A 43 5.85 5.17 -14.07
N TYR A 44 5.40 5.05 -12.81
CA TYR A 44 5.01 6.22 -12.03
C TYR A 44 6.17 7.19 -11.78
N ILE A 45 7.38 6.69 -11.53
CA ILE A 45 8.57 7.54 -11.37
C ILE A 45 8.84 8.31 -12.68
N GLU A 46 8.81 7.63 -13.83
CA GLU A 46 8.98 8.26 -15.15
C GLU A 46 7.91 9.32 -15.41
N ALA A 47 6.64 9.04 -15.09
CA ALA A 47 5.55 9.99 -15.21
C ALA A 47 5.81 11.26 -14.38
N VAL A 48 6.31 11.10 -13.15
CA VAL A 48 6.69 12.23 -12.29
C VAL A 48 7.85 13.03 -12.88
N GLU A 49 8.91 12.37 -13.34
CA GLU A 49 10.11 13.01 -13.91
C GLU A 49 9.80 13.78 -15.20
N THR A 50 8.85 13.30 -15.99
CA THR A 50 8.40 13.95 -17.23
C THR A 50 7.27 14.96 -17.01
N ASN A 51 6.78 15.10 -15.76
CA ASN A 51 5.64 15.94 -15.38
C ASN A 51 4.36 15.61 -16.19
N ASP A 52 4.17 14.35 -16.55
CA ASP A 52 2.97 13.87 -17.22
C ASP A 52 1.87 13.56 -16.20
N ARG A 53 0.88 14.45 -16.14
CA ARG A 53 -0.22 14.37 -15.17
C ARG A 53 -1.22 13.27 -15.47
N GLU A 54 -1.36 12.88 -16.74
CA GLU A 54 -2.28 11.83 -17.14
C GLU A 54 -1.66 10.47 -16.82
N ALA A 55 -0.39 10.27 -17.22
CA ALA A 55 0.36 9.08 -16.85
C ALA A 55 0.44 8.92 -15.32
N MET A 56 0.73 9.98 -14.55
CA MET A 56 0.71 9.89 -13.08
C MET A 56 -0.60 9.33 -12.51
N LEU A 57 -1.74 9.64 -13.12
CA LEU A 57 -3.03 9.14 -12.66
C LEU A 57 -3.23 7.66 -13.03
N GLU A 58 -2.81 7.27 -14.22
CA GLU A 58 -2.83 5.89 -14.73
C GLU A 58 -1.95 5.00 -13.85
N GLU A 59 -0.67 5.34 -13.69
CA GLU A 59 0.29 4.51 -12.96
C GLU A 59 0.00 4.41 -11.46
N LEU A 60 -0.55 5.47 -10.84
CA LEU A 60 -1.07 5.36 -9.47
C LEU A 60 -2.26 4.40 -9.38
N GLY A 61 -3.07 4.32 -10.43
CA GLY A 61 -4.13 3.35 -10.58
C GLY A 61 -3.59 1.93 -10.68
N ASP A 62 -2.52 1.70 -11.43
CA ASP A 62 -1.92 0.38 -11.62
C ASP A 62 -1.14 -0.09 -10.38
N VAL A 63 -0.44 0.80 -9.68
CA VAL A 63 0.10 0.51 -8.34
C VAL A 63 -1.04 0.15 -7.37
N LEU A 64 -2.17 0.88 -7.41
CA LEU A 64 -3.34 0.57 -6.58
C LEU A 64 -3.95 -0.78 -6.95
N LEU A 65 -4.00 -1.13 -8.24
CA LEU A 65 -4.45 -2.43 -8.73
C LEU A 65 -3.62 -3.56 -8.10
N GLN A 66 -2.29 -3.42 -8.09
CA GLN A 66 -1.42 -4.42 -7.47
C GLN A 66 -1.71 -4.59 -5.97
N VAL A 67 -1.93 -3.51 -5.22
CA VAL A 67 -2.31 -3.59 -3.79
C VAL A 67 -3.61 -4.38 -3.60
N TYR A 68 -4.63 -4.13 -4.44
CA TYR A 68 -5.90 -4.85 -4.41
C TYR A 68 -5.73 -6.32 -4.77
N PHE A 69 -4.91 -6.62 -5.78
CA PHE A 69 -4.65 -7.99 -6.23
C PHE A 69 -3.98 -8.82 -5.13
N HIS A 70 -2.91 -8.29 -4.53
CA HIS A 70 -2.24 -8.94 -3.41
C HIS A 70 -3.18 -9.10 -2.21
N ALA A 71 -3.98 -8.10 -1.88
CA ALA A 71 -4.96 -8.22 -0.80
C ALA A 71 -6.02 -9.30 -1.10
N ARG A 72 -6.49 -9.41 -2.35
CA ARG A 72 -7.48 -10.42 -2.74
C ARG A 72 -6.92 -11.84 -2.73
N ILE A 73 -5.66 -12.03 -3.11
CA ILE A 73 -4.93 -13.30 -2.94
C ILE A 73 -4.81 -13.65 -1.45
N ALA A 74 -4.43 -12.67 -0.62
CA ALA A 74 -4.24 -12.89 0.81
C ALA A 74 -5.52 -13.32 1.53
N GLN A 75 -6.70 -12.87 1.08
CA GLN A 75 -7.99 -13.33 1.61
C GLN A 75 -8.22 -14.84 1.43
N GLU A 76 -7.56 -15.47 0.45
CA GLU A 76 -7.66 -16.91 0.17
C GLU A 76 -6.72 -17.75 1.06
N HIS A 77 -5.87 -17.12 1.86
CA HIS A 77 -4.92 -17.83 2.71
C HIS A 77 -5.68 -18.68 3.76
N PRO A 78 -5.36 -19.98 3.92
CA PRO A 78 -6.19 -20.91 4.69
C PRO A 78 -6.18 -20.66 6.20
N THR A 79 -5.11 -20.07 6.74
CA THR A 79 -4.92 -19.94 8.20
C THR A 79 -4.77 -18.50 8.68
N GLU A 80 -4.31 -17.62 7.79
CA GLU A 80 -3.93 -16.23 8.13
C GLU A 80 -4.38 -15.27 7.02
N PRO A 81 -5.67 -15.20 6.70
CA PRO A 81 -6.17 -14.31 5.67
C PRO A 81 -6.14 -12.85 6.13
N PHE A 82 -5.92 -11.94 5.19
CA PHE A 82 -6.19 -10.51 5.37
C PHE A 82 -6.78 -9.92 4.09
N SER A 83 -7.50 -8.81 4.24
CA SER A 83 -8.21 -8.09 3.18
C SER A 83 -7.59 -6.73 2.88
N ILE A 84 -8.13 -6.06 1.86
CA ILE A 84 -7.77 -4.67 1.57
C ILE A 84 -8.14 -3.72 2.72
N GLU A 85 -9.21 -4.03 3.46
CA GLU A 85 -9.61 -3.27 4.64
C GLU A 85 -8.59 -3.43 5.78
N ASP A 86 -8.05 -4.63 6.00
CA ASP A 86 -6.98 -4.86 6.99
C ASP A 86 -5.69 -4.12 6.61
N VAL A 87 -5.37 -4.05 5.30
CA VAL A 87 -4.25 -3.26 4.79
C VAL A 87 -4.48 -1.77 5.06
N ALA A 88 -5.68 -1.27 4.76
CA ALA A 88 -6.07 0.13 4.96
C ALA A 88 -6.06 0.52 6.46
N GLU A 89 -6.62 -0.32 7.32
CA GLU A 89 -6.62 -0.14 8.78
C GLU A 89 -5.19 -0.09 9.30
N LYS A 90 -4.36 -1.08 8.96
CA LYS A 90 -2.96 -1.13 9.40
C LYS A 90 -2.16 0.10 8.99
N VAL A 91 -2.34 0.62 7.77
CA VAL A 91 -1.63 1.83 7.34
C VAL A 91 -2.19 3.08 8.02
N ALA A 92 -3.52 3.19 8.19
CA ALA A 92 -4.16 4.32 8.86
C ALA A 92 -3.73 4.41 10.32
N ASP A 93 -3.82 3.32 11.09
CA ASP A 93 -3.42 3.27 12.50
C ASP A 93 -1.93 3.60 12.68
N LYS A 94 -1.09 3.09 11.78
CA LYS A 94 0.34 3.43 11.75
C LYS A 94 0.55 4.92 11.51
N LEU A 95 -0.16 5.52 10.56
CA LEU A 95 -0.04 6.94 10.25
C LEU A 95 -0.56 7.81 11.41
N ILE A 96 -1.70 7.48 12.00
CA ILE A 96 -2.27 8.21 13.15
C ILE A 96 -1.29 8.22 14.31
N ARG A 97 -0.78 7.03 14.68
CA ARG A 97 0.15 6.87 15.79
C ARG A 97 1.49 7.56 15.58
N ARG A 98 1.97 7.64 14.34
CA ARG A 98 3.23 8.30 13.99
C ARG A 98 3.11 9.81 13.73
N HIS A 99 1.89 10.35 13.73
CA HIS A 99 1.64 11.78 13.68
C HIS A 99 0.91 12.28 14.93
N PRO A 100 1.49 12.10 16.14
CA PRO A 100 0.86 12.57 17.38
C PRO A 100 0.74 14.09 17.44
N HIS A 101 1.43 14.82 16.56
CA HIS A 101 1.29 16.26 16.41
C HIS A 101 0.10 16.68 15.55
N VAL A 102 -0.48 15.76 14.78
CA VAL A 102 -1.72 15.98 14.03
C VAL A 102 -2.91 15.37 14.78
N PHE A 103 -2.74 14.17 15.35
CA PHE A 103 -3.85 13.38 15.92
C PHE A 103 -3.82 13.29 17.46
N GLY A 104 -2.90 13.99 18.12
CA GLY A 104 -2.77 14.02 19.58
C GLY A 104 -2.31 15.39 20.08
N ASP A 105 -1.61 15.40 21.21
CA ASP A 105 -1.24 16.65 21.91
C ASP A 105 0.24 17.06 21.75
N VAL A 106 1.03 16.31 20.98
CA VAL A 106 2.45 16.64 20.76
C VAL A 106 2.53 17.93 19.96
N LYS A 107 3.35 18.87 20.41
CA LYS A 107 3.62 20.11 19.65
C LYS A 107 4.99 20.01 19.01
N VAL A 108 5.01 20.32 17.72
CA VAL A 108 6.22 20.45 16.89
C VAL A 108 6.22 21.83 16.27
N SER A 109 7.41 22.39 16.07
CA SER A 109 7.62 23.73 15.53
C SER A 109 8.31 23.75 14.17
N SER A 110 8.77 22.58 13.68
CA SER A 110 9.45 22.44 12.40
C SER A 110 9.24 21.06 11.75
N SER A 111 9.52 20.95 10.46
CA SER A 111 9.57 19.66 9.75
C SER A 111 10.65 18.72 10.30
N ASP A 112 11.76 19.29 10.80
CA ASP A 112 12.86 18.50 11.36
C ASP A 112 12.41 17.83 12.67
N GLU A 113 11.69 18.55 13.54
CA GLU A 113 11.09 17.96 14.75
C GLU A 113 10.03 16.90 14.41
N VAL A 114 9.31 17.05 13.29
CA VAL A 114 8.38 16.01 12.81
C VAL A 114 9.14 14.74 12.42
N LEU A 115 10.23 14.88 11.66
CA LEU A 115 11.06 13.76 11.22
C LEU A 115 11.75 13.04 12.39
N GLU A 116 12.27 13.80 13.37
CA GLU A 116 12.86 13.23 14.59
C GLU A 116 11.84 12.41 15.38
N ASN A 117 10.63 12.95 15.61
CA ASN A 117 9.56 12.23 16.27
C ASN A 117 9.13 10.97 15.49
N TRP A 118 9.07 11.06 14.17
CA TRP A 118 8.73 9.93 13.31
C TRP A 118 9.74 8.79 13.42
N GLU A 119 11.04 9.09 13.35
CA GLU A 119 12.09 8.08 13.46
C GLU A 119 12.17 7.48 14.87
N ALA A 120 11.96 8.28 15.93
CA ALA A 120 11.89 7.79 17.30
C ALA A 120 10.74 6.78 17.49
N LEU A 121 9.53 7.09 16.98
CA LEU A 121 8.39 6.17 17.05
C LEU A 121 8.63 4.91 16.22
N LYS A 122 9.22 5.04 15.03
CA LYS A 122 9.60 3.89 14.18
C LYS A 122 10.62 2.97 14.85
N ALA A 123 11.57 3.50 15.62
CA ALA A 123 12.55 2.71 16.38
C ALA A 123 11.87 1.90 17.50
N LEU A 124 10.97 2.53 18.26
CA LEU A 124 10.20 1.87 19.33
C LEU A 124 9.33 0.73 18.80
N GLU A 125 8.69 0.94 17.64
CA GLU A 125 7.78 -0.04 17.04
C GLU A 125 8.43 -1.31 16.54
N LYS A 126 9.65 -1.20 16.01
CA LYS A 126 10.32 -2.31 15.31
C LYS A 126 11.33 -3.03 16.19
N GLY A 127 11.50 -2.60 17.46
CA GLY A 127 12.55 -3.11 18.34
C GLY A 127 13.96 -2.99 17.73
N ARG A 128 14.17 -2.06 16.80
CA ARG A 128 15.40 -1.97 15.99
C ARG A 128 16.52 -1.32 16.78
N THR A 129 17.66 -1.99 16.82
CA THR A 129 18.89 -1.49 17.47
C THR A 129 19.83 -0.81 16.47
N SER A 130 19.51 -0.80 15.17
CA SER A 130 20.37 -0.26 14.10
C SER A 130 19.59 0.47 12.98
N ALA A 131 20.23 1.49 12.39
CA ALA A 131 19.68 2.34 11.33
C ALA A 131 19.48 1.64 9.97
N VAL A 132 20.10 0.47 9.74
CA VAL A 132 19.99 -0.29 8.50
C VAL A 132 18.94 -1.41 8.55
N ASP A 133 18.37 -1.68 9.72
CA ASP A 133 17.31 -2.67 9.82
C ASP A 133 16.12 -2.17 9.01
N GLY A 134 15.71 -2.89 7.97
CA GLY A 134 14.56 -2.56 7.12
C GLY A 134 14.84 -1.90 5.79
N VAL A 135 16.09 -1.78 5.38
CA VAL A 135 16.42 -1.71 3.95
C VAL A 135 16.19 -3.12 3.40
N PRO A 136 15.28 -3.33 2.43
CA PRO A 136 15.17 -4.61 1.74
C PRO A 136 16.54 -4.96 1.15
N LEU A 137 17.05 -6.16 1.45
CA LEU A 137 18.20 -6.72 0.76
C LEU A 137 17.73 -7.22 -0.60
N ALA A 138 17.43 -6.29 -1.50
CA ALA A 138 17.27 -6.55 -2.92
C ALA A 138 18.56 -6.12 -3.62
#